data_AF-A0A8S3SL15-F1
#
_entry.id   AF-A0A8S3SL15-F1
#
_cell.length_a   1.000
_cell.length_b   1.000
_cell.length_c   1.000
_cell.angle_alpha   90.00
_cell.angle_beta   90.00
_cell.angle_gamma   90.00
#
_symmetry.space_group_name_H-M   'P 1'
#
loop_
_entity.id
_entity.type
_entity.pdbx_description
1 polymer ?
#
loop_
_entity_poly.entity_id
_entity_poly.type
_entity_poly.pdbx_seq_one_letter_code
_entity_poly.pdbx_strand_id
1 'polypeptide(L)'
;MVHRFPEPIRKHVVEVLKTGQVCKELINYDNILLYLEVSCISRPLKTACEEKLLECVEVMNSIDALQIAEKNLFKSHDVNDRFSVACAQKDETEAPYVYIASGKRVVRYDPILLKHEHCHNLNHQRLECSLVVLGDFIYALGGHHNGNNVLEIE
;
A
#
# COMPACT_ATOMS: atom_id res chain seq x y z
N MET A 1 6.31 27.91 3.19
CA MET A 1 5.30 27.39 4.15
C MET A 1 6.05 26.40 5.04
N VAL A 2 6.18 26.64 6.34
CA VAL A 2 6.93 25.73 7.22
C VAL A 2 6.00 24.55 7.52
N HIS A 3 6.27 23.38 6.94
CA HIS A 3 5.56 22.15 7.30
C HIS A 3 5.78 21.91 8.80
N ARG A 4 4.69 22.00 9.59
CA ARG A 4 4.74 21.66 11.01
C ARG A 4 4.60 20.16 11.12
N PHE A 5 5.69 19.48 11.50
CA PHE A 5 5.62 18.09 11.93
C PHE A 5 4.62 17.94 13.09
N PRO A 6 3.88 16.82 13.15
CA PRO A 6 3.13 16.44 14.34
C PRO A 6 4.02 16.47 15.59
N GLU A 7 3.47 16.95 16.72
CA GLU A 7 4.19 17.08 17.99
C GLU A 7 5.03 15.85 18.42
N PRO A 8 4.55 14.59 18.31
CA PRO A 8 5.36 13.44 18.71
C PRO A 8 6.61 13.27 17.84
N ILE A 9 6.50 13.50 16.52
CA ILE A 9 7.62 13.39 15.57
C ILE A 9 8.61 14.51 15.82
N ARG A 10 8.10 15.74 15.99
CA ARG A 10 8.96 16.91 16.26
C ARG A 10 9.81 16.73 17.52
N LYS A 11 9.22 16.22 18.61
CA LYS A 11 9.94 15.95 19.85
C LYS A 11 11.01 14.88 19.65
N HIS A 12 10.69 13.81 18.95
CA HIS A 12 11.64 12.73 18.67
C HIS A 12 12.82 13.22 17.82
N VAL A 13 12.56 13.96 16.74
CA VAL A 13 13.63 14.52 15.89
C VAL A 13 14.56 15.44 16.68
N VAL A 14 14.00 16.32 17.52
CA VAL A 14 14.81 17.19 18.40
C VAL A 14 15.68 16.37 19.35
N GLU A 15 15.16 15.27 19.89
CA GLU A 15 15.92 14.39 20.78
C GLU A 15 17.05 13.68 20.04
N VAL A 16 16.78 13.13 18.85
CA VAL A 16 17.80 12.49 17.99
C VAL A 16 18.92 13.47 17.65
N LEU A 17 18.60 14.73 17.37
CA LEU A 17 19.61 15.75 17.07
C LEU A 17 20.46 16.12 18.30
N LYS A 18 19.93 15.98 19.51
CA LYS A 18 20.65 16.25 20.75
C LYS A 18 21.52 15.09 21.19
N THR A 19 21.02 13.86 21.07
CA THR A 19 21.62 12.68 21.69
C THR A 19 22.26 11.72 20.69
N GLY A 20 21.90 11.84 19.41
CA GLY A 20 22.26 10.86 18.37
C GLY A 20 21.53 9.52 18.51
N GLN A 21 20.68 9.34 19.52
CA GLN A 21 19.95 8.10 19.77
C GLN A 21 18.61 8.12 19.06
N VAL A 22 18.28 7.03 18.37
CA VAL A 22 17.02 6.87 17.64
C VAL A 22 16.15 5.83 18.32
N CYS A 23 14.93 6.20 18.68
CA CYS A 23 13.90 5.27 19.16
C CYS A 23 13.20 4.67 17.94
N LYS A 24 13.63 3.48 17.52
CA LYS A 24 13.13 2.79 16.32
C LYS A 24 11.66 2.43 16.43
N GLU A 25 11.12 2.29 17.64
CA GLU A 25 9.70 1.98 17.90
C GLU A 25 8.76 3.12 17.52
N LEU A 26 9.27 4.36 17.51
CA LEU A 26 8.52 5.55 17.08
C LEU A 26 8.55 5.74 15.57
N ILE A 27 9.48 5.06 14.87
CA ILE A 27 9.55 5.04 13.41
C ILE A 27 8.74 3.84 12.97
N ASN A 28 7.58 4.14 12.40
CA ASN A 28 6.72 3.13 11.85
C ASN A 28 6.25 3.60 10.49
N TYR A 29 5.51 2.71 9.92
CA TYR A 29 5.15 2.77 8.54
C TYR A 29 4.24 3.96 8.18
N ASP A 30 3.32 4.31 9.09
CA ASP A 30 2.42 5.46 8.96
C ASP A 30 3.14 6.81 9.00
N ASN A 31 4.37 6.86 9.53
CA ASN A 31 5.09 8.09 9.78
C ASN A 31 6.51 8.14 9.17
N ILE A 32 6.97 7.07 8.52
CA ILE A 32 8.36 6.93 8.05
C ILE A 32 8.74 7.97 7.00
N LEU A 33 7.80 8.38 6.14
CA LEU A 33 8.04 9.44 5.16
C LEU A 33 8.36 10.79 5.81
N LEU A 34 7.70 11.10 6.93
CA LEU A 34 7.97 12.32 7.69
C LEU A 34 9.35 12.29 8.34
N TYR A 35 9.83 11.12 8.76
CA TYR A 35 11.20 10.95 9.27
C TYR A 35 12.24 11.00 8.16
N LEU A 36 11.94 10.48 6.96
CA LEU A 36 12.84 10.53 5.80
C LEU A 36 13.08 11.97 5.32
N GLU A 37 12.04 12.82 5.33
CA GLU A 37 12.16 14.25 4.99
C GLU A 37 13.22 14.98 5.84
N VAL A 38 13.41 14.55 7.08
CA VAL A 38 14.39 15.11 8.03
C VAL A 38 15.56 14.16 8.31
N SER A 39 15.67 13.04 7.61
CA SER A 39 16.77 12.10 7.84
C SER A 39 18.11 12.62 7.31
N CYS A 40 18.08 13.57 6.37
CA CYS A 40 19.25 14.19 5.78
C CYS A 40 20.13 14.95 6.79
N ILE A 41 19.57 15.33 7.94
CA ILE A 41 20.29 16.03 9.01
C ILE A 41 20.85 15.09 10.10
N SER A 42 20.56 13.79 10.03
CA SER A 42 21.04 12.81 11.00
C SER A 42 21.28 11.44 10.37
N ARG A 43 22.57 11.05 10.28
CA ARG A 43 22.98 9.74 9.75
C ARG A 43 22.34 8.56 10.53
N PRO A 44 22.30 8.57 11.88
CA PRO A 44 21.59 7.54 12.64
C PRO A 44 20.10 7.45 12.31
N LEU A 45 19.43 8.60 12.11
CA LEU A 45 18.01 8.62 11.76
C LEU A 45 17.75 8.04 10.37
N LYS A 46 18.61 8.39 9.41
CA LYS A 46 18.58 7.85 8.06
C LYS A 46 18.75 6.33 8.06
N THR A 47 19.78 5.82 8.73
CA THR A 47 20.01 4.38 8.84
C THR A 47 18.83 3.68 9.51
N ALA A 48 18.26 4.24 10.58
CA ALA A 48 17.09 3.65 11.22
C ALA A 48 15.84 3.64 10.32
N CYS A 49 15.62 4.67 9.50
CA CYS A 49 14.54 4.68 8.51
C CYS A 49 14.78 3.65 7.39
N GLU A 50 16.01 3.54 6.89
CA GLU A 50 16.40 2.56 5.86
C GLU A 50 16.26 1.13 6.38
N GLU A 51 16.72 0.84 7.59
CA GLU A 51 16.53 -0.47 8.24
C GLU A 51 15.06 -0.79 8.45
N LYS A 52 14.24 0.19 8.86
CA LYS A 52 12.81 -0.02 9.06
C LYS A 52 12.06 -0.21 7.74
N LEU A 53 12.47 0.49 6.68
CA LEU A 53 12.01 0.22 5.31
C LEU A 53 12.41 -1.19 4.88
N LEU A 54 13.65 -1.62 5.12
CA LEU A 54 14.12 -2.96 4.78
C LEU A 54 13.36 -4.04 5.55
N GLU A 55 13.12 -3.85 6.84
CA GLU A 55 12.28 -4.73 7.66
C GLU A 55 10.84 -4.80 7.12
N CYS A 56 10.32 -3.70 6.59
CA CYS A 56 9.02 -3.69 5.91
C CYS A 56 9.09 -4.40 4.54
N VAL A 57 10.19 -4.29 3.81
CA VAL A 57 10.40 -4.89 2.48
C VAL A 57 10.67 -6.40 2.55
N GLU A 58 11.45 -6.88 3.53
CA GLU A 58 11.69 -8.31 3.75
C GLU A 58 10.44 -9.06 4.23
N VAL A 59 9.48 -8.33 4.82
CA VAL A 59 8.15 -8.81 5.20
C VAL A 59 7.13 -8.57 4.07
N MET A 60 7.52 -8.00 2.93
CA MET A 60 6.63 -7.71 1.80
C MET A 60 7.05 -8.46 0.54
N ASN A 61 6.88 -9.78 0.54
CA ASN A 61 6.61 -10.45 -0.73
C ASN A 61 5.19 -10.03 -1.17
N SER A 62 4.87 -10.10 -2.47
CA SER A 62 3.54 -9.79 -3.01
C SER A 62 2.38 -10.51 -2.28
N ILE A 63 2.68 -11.64 -1.62
CA ILE A 63 1.79 -12.39 -0.71
C ILE A 63 1.48 -11.60 0.57
N ASP A 64 2.45 -10.94 1.18
CA ASP A 64 2.25 -10.20 2.42
C ASP A 64 1.54 -8.86 2.18
N ALA A 65 1.82 -8.19 1.04
CA ALA A 65 1.05 -7.04 0.60
C ALA A 65 -0.43 -7.39 0.40
N LEU A 66 -0.71 -8.57 -0.19
CA LEU A 66 -2.05 -9.14 -0.28
C LEU A 66 -2.65 -9.43 1.10
N GLN A 67 -1.91 -10.08 2.01
CA GLN A 67 -2.40 -10.36 3.37
C GLN A 67 -2.66 -9.09 4.20
N ILE A 68 -1.83 -8.05 4.05
CA ILE A 68 -2.02 -6.74 4.69
C ILE A 68 -3.27 -6.07 4.12
N ALA A 69 -3.45 -6.10 2.79
CA ALA A 69 -4.63 -5.57 2.13
C ALA A 69 -5.90 -6.29 2.61
N GLU A 70 -5.91 -7.63 2.59
CA GLU A 70 -7.00 -8.44 3.13
C GLU A 70 -7.32 -8.04 4.58
N LYS A 71 -6.33 -8.08 5.48
CA LYS A 71 -6.53 -7.77 6.91
C LYS A 71 -7.11 -6.37 7.18
N ASN A 72 -6.79 -5.38 6.34
CA ASN A 72 -7.24 -4.00 6.54
C ASN A 72 -8.55 -3.67 5.80
N LEU A 73 -8.73 -4.16 4.57
CA LEU A 73 -9.94 -3.92 3.77
C LEU A 73 -11.14 -4.75 4.24
N PHE A 74 -10.94 -5.98 4.71
CA PHE A 74 -12.05 -6.76 5.28
C PHE A 74 -12.57 -6.15 6.59
N LYS A 75 -11.72 -5.46 7.33
CA LYS A 75 -12.16 -4.74 8.54
C LYS A 75 -12.98 -3.50 8.21
N SER A 76 -12.74 -2.84 7.07
CA SER A 76 -13.46 -1.62 6.69
C SER A 76 -14.87 -1.84 6.12
N HIS A 77 -15.33 -3.10 5.98
CA HIS A 77 -16.61 -3.47 5.34
C HIS A 77 -16.74 -3.02 3.86
N ASP A 78 -15.67 -2.53 3.23
CA ASP A 78 -15.74 -2.00 1.85
C ASP A 78 -15.68 -3.08 0.77
N VAL A 79 -15.30 -4.31 1.14
CA VAL A 79 -15.09 -5.42 0.20
C VAL A 79 -16.00 -6.59 0.59
N ASN A 80 -16.79 -7.06 -0.37
CA ASN A 80 -17.69 -8.20 -0.22
C ASN A 80 -16.90 -9.50 -0.37
N ASP A 81 -17.37 -10.64 0.17
CA ASP A 81 -16.66 -11.94 0.17
C ASP A 81 -16.25 -12.48 -1.23
N ARG A 82 -16.73 -11.86 -2.31
CA ARG A 82 -16.38 -12.20 -3.69
C ARG A 82 -15.63 -11.04 -4.33
N PHE A 83 -14.31 -11.13 -4.29
CA PHE A 83 -13.41 -10.13 -4.85
C PHE A 83 -12.24 -10.84 -5.52
N SER A 84 -11.59 -10.09 -6.40
CA SER A 84 -10.42 -10.50 -7.16
C SER A 84 -9.29 -9.54 -6.85
N VAL A 85 -8.07 -10.06 -6.82
CA VAL A 85 -6.90 -9.28 -6.41
C VAL A 85 -5.76 -9.43 -7.41
N ALA A 86 -5.01 -8.36 -7.62
CA ALA A 86 -3.74 -8.37 -8.32
C ALA A 86 -2.75 -7.46 -7.60
N CYS A 87 -1.47 -7.84 -7.62
CA CYS A 87 -0.39 -6.99 -7.13
C CYS A 87 0.40 -6.46 -8.34
N ALA A 88 0.75 -5.19 -8.29
CA ALA A 88 1.62 -4.55 -9.26
C ALA A 88 2.84 -3.98 -8.55
N GLN A 89 4.00 -4.31 -9.06
CA GLN A 89 5.24 -3.64 -8.74
C GLN A 89 6.08 -3.64 -10.00
N LYS A 90 6.44 -2.44 -10.47
CA LYS A 90 7.17 -2.28 -11.73
C LYS A 90 8.61 -2.76 -11.60
N ASP A 91 9.24 -2.41 -10.49
CA ASP A 91 10.54 -2.89 -10.07
C ASP A 91 10.73 -2.69 -8.56
N GLU A 92 11.85 -3.17 -8.03
CA GLU A 92 12.20 -3.17 -6.61
C GLU A 92 12.30 -1.77 -5.98
N THR A 93 12.34 -0.71 -6.80
CA THR A 93 12.45 0.69 -6.35
C THR A 93 11.10 1.39 -6.25
N GLU A 94 10.03 0.80 -6.82
CA GLU A 94 8.67 1.31 -6.71
C GLU A 94 7.86 0.58 -5.62
N ALA A 95 6.94 1.31 -4.99
CA ALA A 95 6.00 0.76 -4.02
C ALA A 95 5.07 -0.28 -4.67
N PRO A 96 4.84 -1.45 -4.06
CA PRO A 96 3.85 -2.39 -4.56
C PRO A 96 2.44 -1.81 -4.34
N TYR A 97 1.59 -1.89 -5.35
CA TYR A 97 0.17 -1.56 -5.26
C TYR A 97 -0.68 -2.82 -5.37
N VAL A 98 -1.72 -2.93 -4.55
CA VAL A 98 -2.69 -4.03 -4.61
C VAL A 98 -3.97 -3.51 -5.25
N TYR A 99 -4.37 -4.09 -6.37
CA TYR A 99 -5.63 -3.81 -7.01
C TYR A 99 -6.67 -4.84 -6.59
N ILE A 100 -7.85 -4.35 -6.25
CA ILE A 100 -8.95 -5.17 -5.76
C ILE A 100 -10.19 -4.84 -6.58
N ALA A 101 -10.78 -5.86 -7.19
CA ALA A 101 -12.06 -5.75 -7.87
C ALA A 101 -13.13 -6.50 -7.07
N SER A 102 -14.22 -5.82 -6.73
CA SER A 102 -15.40 -6.44 -6.12
C SER A 102 -16.65 -5.96 -6.86
N GLY A 103 -17.25 -6.87 -7.64
CA GLY A 103 -18.36 -6.52 -8.52
C GLY A 103 -17.93 -5.56 -9.63
N LYS A 104 -18.41 -4.31 -9.60
CA LYS A 104 -17.99 -3.25 -10.53
C LYS A 104 -16.83 -2.40 -10.00
N ARG A 105 -16.61 -2.41 -8.70
CA ARG A 105 -15.70 -1.47 -8.06
C ARG A 105 -14.29 -1.99 -8.18
N VAL A 106 -13.38 -1.11 -8.60
CA VAL A 106 -11.95 -1.36 -8.57
C VAL A 106 -11.32 -0.35 -7.61
N VAL A 107 -10.48 -0.85 -6.73
CA VAL A 107 -9.78 -0.06 -5.73
C VAL A 107 -8.29 -0.35 -5.86
N ARG A 108 -7.47 0.70 -5.89
CA ARG A 108 -6.04 0.59 -5.70
C ARG A 108 -5.75 0.82 -4.23
N TYR A 109 -5.16 -0.17 -3.59
CA TYR A 109 -4.69 -0.12 -2.23
C TYR A 109 -3.17 0.03 -2.25
N ASP A 110 -2.73 1.05 -1.55
CA ASP A 110 -1.35 1.26 -1.19
C ASP A 110 -1.13 0.56 0.16
N PRO A 111 -0.59 -0.68 0.18
CA PRO A 111 -0.28 -1.38 1.41
C PRO A 111 0.78 -0.63 2.20
N ILE A 112 1.50 0.27 1.51
CA ILE A 112 2.48 1.14 2.05
C ILE A 112 1.78 2.33 2.79
N LEU A 113 0.93 3.11 2.16
CA LEU A 113 0.33 4.24 2.87
C LEU A 113 -0.90 3.85 3.72
N LEU A 114 -1.26 2.56 3.73
CA LEU A 114 -2.54 2.04 4.22
C LEU A 114 -3.73 2.84 3.67
N LYS A 115 -3.57 3.37 2.45
CA LYS A 115 -4.54 4.20 1.77
C LYS A 115 -5.12 3.43 0.61
N HIS A 116 -6.37 3.71 0.33
CA HIS A 116 -7.02 3.24 -0.88
C HIS A 116 -7.55 4.41 -1.68
N GLU A 117 -7.63 4.20 -2.98
CA GLU A 117 -8.28 5.11 -3.90
C GLU A 117 -9.21 4.32 -4.83
N HIS A 118 -10.31 4.96 -5.22
CA HIS A 118 -11.20 4.41 -6.22
C HIS A 118 -10.57 4.56 -7.60
N CYS A 119 -10.43 3.44 -8.30
CA CYS A 119 -10.07 3.42 -9.70
C CYS A 119 -11.32 3.60 -10.58
N HIS A 120 -11.11 3.62 -11.90
CA HIS A 120 -12.23 3.44 -12.82
C HIS A 120 -12.94 2.11 -12.54
N ASN A 121 -14.27 2.17 -12.48
CA ASN A 121 -15.10 0.99 -12.34
C ASN A 121 -15.04 0.12 -13.61
N LEU A 122 -15.28 -1.17 -13.44
CA LEU A 122 -15.59 -2.04 -14.56
C LEU A 122 -16.94 -1.63 -15.20
N ASN A 123 -16.98 -1.67 -16.52
CA ASN A 123 -18.13 -1.56 -17.40
C ASN A 123 -19.25 -2.52 -16.99
N HIS A 124 -18.89 -3.73 -16.55
CA HIS A 124 -19.82 -4.76 -16.09
C HIS A 124 -19.47 -5.25 -14.69
N GLN A 125 -20.48 -5.65 -13.91
CA GLN A 125 -20.23 -6.26 -12.62
C GLN A 125 -19.62 -7.64 -12.84
N ARG A 126 -18.41 -7.88 -12.34
CA ARG A 126 -17.75 -9.18 -12.41
C ARG A 126 -17.58 -9.75 -11.03
N LEU A 127 -17.97 -11.01 -10.86
CA LEU A 127 -17.63 -11.82 -9.70
C LEU A 127 -16.60 -12.85 -10.15
N GLU A 128 -15.67 -13.20 -9.26
CA GLU A 128 -14.71 -14.30 -9.49
C GLU A 128 -13.89 -14.14 -10.79
N CYS A 129 -13.63 -12.89 -11.20
CA CYS A 129 -12.69 -12.62 -12.29
C CYS A 129 -11.24 -12.81 -11.85
N SER A 130 -10.32 -12.91 -12.79
CA SER A 130 -8.89 -12.73 -12.48
C SER A 130 -8.48 -11.30 -12.81
N LEU A 131 -7.64 -10.69 -11.98
CA LEU A 131 -7.02 -9.41 -12.29
C LEU A 131 -5.57 -9.64 -12.68
N VAL A 132 -5.11 -8.92 -13.70
CA VAL A 132 -3.71 -8.94 -14.13
C VAL A 132 -3.25 -7.51 -14.38
N VAL A 133 -2.08 -7.15 -13.85
CA VAL A 133 -1.45 -5.88 -14.18
C VAL A 133 -0.38 -6.11 -15.24
N LEU A 134 -0.44 -5.34 -16.32
CA LEU A 134 0.53 -5.39 -17.41
C LEU A 134 0.88 -3.96 -17.83
N GLY A 135 2.12 -3.54 -17.52
CA GLY A 135 2.54 -2.15 -17.65
C GLY A 135 1.70 -1.25 -16.75
N ASP A 136 1.16 -0.18 -17.32
CA ASP A 136 0.35 0.82 -16.61
C ASP A 136 -1.15 0.49 -16.59
N PHE A 137 -1.55 -0.71 -17.05
CA PHE A 137 -2.95 -1.12 -17.18
C PHE A 137 -3.28 -2.31 -16.29
N ILE A 138 -4.50 -2.31 -15.73
CA ILE A 138 -5.09 -3.46 -15.03
C ILE A 138 -6.17 -4.04 -15.91
N TYR A 139 -6.12 -5.36 -16.09
CA TYR A 139 -7.06 -6.12 -16.89
C TYR A 139 -7.89 -7.02 -15.99
N ALA A 140 -9.20 -7.03 -16.21
CA ALA A 140 -10.12 -8.01 -15.68
C ALA A 140 -10.35 -9.12 -16.72
N LEU A 141 -9.96 -10.34 -16.38
CA LEU A 141 -10.09 -11.52 -17.21
C LEU A 141 -11.24 -12.38 -16.67
N GLY A 142 -12.18 -12.72 -17.54
CA GLY A 142 -13.20 -13.71 -17.19
C GLY A 142 -14.22 -13.22 -16.17
N GLY A 143 -14.69 -14.16 -15.34
CA GLY A 143 -15.63 -13.95 -14.25
C GLY A 143 -17.08 -14.19 -14.64
N HIS A 144 -17.99 -13.89 -13.70
CA HIS A 144 -19.41 -14.08 -13.85
C HIS A 144 -20.18 -12.76 -13.71
N HIS A 145 -21.16 -12.55 -14.58
CA HIS A 145 -22.14 -11.48 -14.50
C HIS A 145 -23.55 -12.07 -14.59
N ASN A 146 -24.37 -11.89 -13.56
CA ASN A 146 -25.76 -12.38 -13.51
C ASN A 146 -25.91 -13.87 -13.88
N GLY A 147 -24.97 -14.71 -13.43
CA GLY A 147 -24.98 -16.16 -13.70
C GLY A 147 -24.41 -16.57 -15.06
N ASN A 148 -23.98 -15.62 -15.90
CA ASN A 148 -23.33 -15.90 -17.18
C ASN A 148 -21.83 -15.64 -17.10
N ASN A 149 -21.05 -16.40 -17.85
CA ASN A 149 -19.61 -16.19 -17.98
C ASN A 149 -19.34 -14.94 -18.82
N VAL A 150 -18.46 -14.07 -18.35
CA VAL A 150 -17.91 -12.97 -19.13
C VAL A 150 -16.60 -13.47 -19.76
N LEU A 151 -16.51 -13.53 -21.09
CA LEU A 151 -15.31 -14.04 -21.78
C LEU A 151 -14.35 -12.92 -22.21
N GLU A 152 -14.79 -11.67 -22.09
CA GLU A 152 -14.06 -10.50 -22.55
C GLU A 152 -12.98 -10.08 -21.55
N ILE A 153 -11.87 -9.58 -22.09
CA ILE A 153 -10.86 -8.84 -21.34
C ILE A 153 -11.31 -7.39 -21.30
N GLU A 154 -11.19 -6.77 -20.13
CA GLU A 154 -11.53 -5.38 -19.92
C GLU A 154 -10.41 -4.66 -19.18
#